data_AF-A0A380KYZ9-F1
#
_entry.id   AF-A0A380KYZ9-F1
#
_cell.length_a   1.000
_cell.length_b   1.000
_cell.length_c   1.000
_cell.angle_alpha   90.00
_cell.angle_beta   90.00
_cell.angle_gamma   90.00
#
_symmetry.space_group_name_H-M   'P 1'
#
loop_
_entity.id
_entity.type
_entity.pdbx_description
1 polymer ?
#
loop_
_entity_poly.entity_id
_entity_poly.type
_entity_poly.pdbx_seq_one_letter_code
_entity_poly.pdbx_strand_id
1 'polypeptide(L)'
;MLIERAYLFPSQKTVIDIKDDFDHPNHLLTIGIASSADAEKVISTLKAQGVNKIDISPDLNFESKTTVVEPHCRDSDEDKLLGIITASCLKAVTLARELKIPVTFSLVDQAGHELFSYRMPHALLVSIELARKKARTAVYMNSATSALHSLSQPEGILYNIEAISQGQIVTFGGGLPLVYDGKVFAAVGVSGASNPEDDERIANCWIHYLTSLHLYQYLHISNLKGVSYNENI
;
A
#
# COMPACT_ATOMS: atom_id res chain seq x y z
N MET A 1 14.24 -0.86 -21.93
CA MET A 1 13.79 -1.89 -20.96
C MET A 1 13.03 -1.14 -19.88
N LEU A 2 11.72 -1.38 -19.70
CA LEU A 2 10.86 -0.54 -18.84
C LEU A 2 11.22 -0.70 -17.35
N ILE A 3 11.75 0.36 -16.75
CA ILE A 3 11.74 0.55 -15.29
C ILE A 3 10.61 1.53 -15.00
N GLU A 4 9.47 1.02 -14.55
CA GLU A 4 8.24 1.82 -14.49
C GLU A 4 7.94 2.48 -13.15
N ARG A 5 8.78 2.34 -12.10
CA ARG A 5 8.77 3.20 -10.89
C ARG A 5 9.84 2.79 -9.86
N ALA A 6 10.50 3.79 -9.26
CA ALA A 6 11.32 3.65 -8.05
C ALA A 6 10.80 4.62 -6.97
N TYR A 7 10.69 4.17 -5.72
CA TYR A 7 10.26 4.99 -4.58
C TYR A 7 11.26 4.89 -3.42
N LEU A 8 11.49 5.99 -2.70
CA LEU A 8 12.53 6.12 -1.68
C LEU A 8 12.15 6.97 -0.47
N PHE A 9 12.47 6.45 0.71
CA PHE A 9 12.34 7.11 2.02
C PHE A 9 13.69 7.17 2.77
N PRO A 10 13.89 8.10 3.73
CA PRO A 10 15.21 8.44 4.32
C PRO A 10 15.63 7.39 5.37
N SER A 11 16.90 7.05 5.55
CA SER A 11 18.05 7.90 5.91
C SER A 11 19.38 7.34 5.36
N GLN A 12 20.31 8.24 5.03
CA GLN A 12 21.59 8.02 4.33
C GLN A 12 21.41 7.46 2.91
N LYS A 13 21.24 8.36 1.95
CA LYS A 13 20.99 8.00 0.55
C LYS A 13 22.22 8.28 -0.31
N THR A 14 22.74 7.25 -0.98
CA THR A 14 23.50 7.44 -2.23
C THR A 14 22.48 7.58 -3.37
N VAL A 15 22.75 8.42 -4.35
CA VAL A 15 21.86 8.64 -5.50
C VAL A 15 22.57 8.14 -6.75
N ILE A 16 21.89 7.27 -7.51
CA ILE A 16 22.36 6.75 -8.79
C ILE A 16 21.50 7.36 -9.89
N ASP A 17 22.14 8.10 -10.80
CA ASP A 17 21.49 8.60 -12.01
C ASP A 17 21.75 7.66 -13.18
N ILE A 18 20.68 7.22 -13.82
CA ILE A 18 20.71 6.38 -15.02
C ILE A 18 20.32 7.26 -16.22
N LYS A 19 21.23 7.34 -17.21
CA LYS A 19 20.94 7.93 -18.53
C LYS A 19 20.68 6.80 -19.50
N ASP A 20 19.48 6.76 -20.08
CA ASP A 20 19.17 5.83 -21.17
C ASP A 20 19.70 6.38 -22.50
N ASP A 21 20.32 5.53 -23.34
CA ASP A 21 20.87 5.89 -24.66
C ASP A 21 19.79 6.00 -25.75
N PHE A 22 18.51 6.14 -25.39
CA PHE A 22 17.47 6.45 -26.37
C PHE A 22 17.63 7.90 -26.83
N ASP A 23 17.52 8.13 -28.14
CA ASP A 23 17.76 9.38 -28.87
C ASP A 23 16.76 10.52 -28.57
N HIS A 24 16.29 10.61 -27.31
CA HIS A 24 15.40 11.62 -26.78
C HIS A 24 16.01 12.28 -25.54
N PRO A 25 16.15 13.62 -25.52
CA PRO A 25 17.13 14.29 -24.67
C PRO A 25 16.84 14.38 -23.16
N ASN A 26 15.80 13.73 -22.60
CA ASN A 26 15.32 14.08 -21.25
C ASN A 26 14.84 12.94 -20.32
N HIS A 27 15.19 11.68 -20.54
CA HIS A 27 14.88 10.61 -19.56
C HIS A 27 16.03 10.37 -18.59
N LEU A 28 15.96 11.02 -17.43
CA LEU A 28 16.78 10.70 -16.25
C LEU A 28 15.94 9.88 -15.26
N LEU A 29 16.41 8.70 -14.87
CA LEU A 29 15.83 7.95 -13.76
C LEU A 29 16.79 8.02 -12.57
N THR A 30 16.32 8.62 -11.49
CA THR A 30 17.09 8.77 -10.25
C THR A 30 16.64 7.72 -9.24
N ILE A 31 17.57 6.86 -8.81
CA ILE A 31 17.34 5.84 -7.79
C ILE A 31 18.22 6.19 -6.58
N GLY A 32 17.59 6.61 -5.50
CA GLY A 32 18.21 6.63 -4.19
C GLY A 32 18.31 5.22 -3.58
N ILE A 33 19.27 5.02 -2.69
CA ILE A 33 19.59 3.73 -2.10
C ILE A 33 20.11 3.94 -0.68
N ALA A 34 19.73 3.06 0.25
CA ALA A 34 19.91 3.26 1.68
C ALA A 34 21.34 2.99 2.19
N SER A 35 22.22 2.38 1.38
CA SER A 35 23.61 2.12 1.76
C SER A 35 24.54 2.00 0.55
N SER A 36 25.84 2.22 0.76
CA SER A 36 26.86 2.07 -0.28
C SER A 36 27.06 0.63 -0.73
N ALA A 37 26.87 -0.36 0.15
CA ALA A 37 26.91 -1.78 -0.21
C ALA A 37 25.74 -2.17 -1.12
N ASP A 38 24.55 -1.60 -0.88
CA ASP A 38 23.39 -1.79 -1.75
C ASP A 38 23.58 -1.10 -3.11
N ALA A 39 24.33 0.01 -3.14
CA ALA A 39 24.72 0.69 -4.38
C ALA A 39 25.43 -0.24 -5.34
N GLU A 40 26.49 -0.90 -4.88
CA GLU A 40 27.32 -1.77 -5.71
C GLU A 40 26.51 -2.95 -6.28
N LYS A 41 25.59 -3.49 -5.48
CA LYS A 41 24.68 -4.56 -5.90
C LYS A 41 23.68 -4.09 -6.96
N VAL A 42 23.14 -2.89 -6.80
CA VAL A 42 22.24 -2.28 -7.79
C VAL A 42 23.00 -1.98 -9.09
N ILE A 43 24.19 -1.39 -9.00
CA ILE A 43 25.04 -1.07 -10.16
C ILE A 43 25.43 -2.32 -10.94
N SER A 44 25.86 -3.38 -10.26
CA SER A 44 26.22 -4.65 -10.91
C SER A 44 25.02 -5.28 -11.63
N THR A 45 23.83 -5.21 -11.02
CA THR A 45 22.59 -5.68 -11.64
C THR A 45 22.23 -4.86 -12.90
N LEU A 46 22.31 -3.53 -12.83
CA LEU A 46 22.02 -2.64 -13.96
C LEU A 46 22.98 -2.84 -15.13
N LYS A 47 24.28 -3.01 -14.84
CA LYS A 47 25.29 -3.33 -15.88
C LYS A 47 25.01 -4.69 -16.53
N ALA A 48 24.63 -5.71 -15.75
CA ALA A 48 24.22 -7.01 -16.29
C ALA A 48 22.98 -6.93 -17.19
N GLN A 49 22.14 -5.91 -16.99
CA GLN A 49 20.96 -5.62 -17.81
C GLN A 49 21.25 -4.67 -19.00
N GLY A 50 22.52 -4.35 -19.27
CA GLY A 50 22.92 -3.55 -20.43
C GLY A 50 22.85 -2.03 -20.24
N VAL A 51 22.68 -1.55 -19.00
CA VAL A 51 22.77 -0.12 -18.69
C VAL A 51 24.24 0.28 -18.64
N ASN A 52 24.69 1.01 -19.66
CA ASN A 52 26.11 1.31 -19.85
C ASN A 52 26.55 2.66 -19.26
N LYS A 53 25.60 3.53 -18.89
CA LYS A 53 25.88 4.89 -18.41
C LYS A 53 25.23 5.15 -17.05
N ILE A 54 26.07 5.09 -16.02
CA ILE A 54 25.68 5.23 -14.61
C ILE A 54 26.57 6.30 -13.99
N ASP A 55 25.99 7.45 -13.62
CA ASP A 55 26.70 8.52 -12.92
C ASP A 55 26.41 8.39 -11.41
N ILE A 56 27.46 8.29 -10.59
CA ILE A 56 27.36 8.16 -9.13
C ILE A 56 27.94 9.45 -8.53
N SER A 57 27.10 10.26 -7.89
CA SER A 57 27.54 11.49 -7.22
C SER A 57 27.64 11.25 -5.70
N PRO A 58 28.82 11.47 -5.09
CA PRO A 58 29.02 11.11 -3.68
C PRO A 58 28.28 11.98 -2.67
N ASP A 59 28.08 13.27 -2.92
CA ASP A 59 27.44 14.20 -1.98
C ASP A 59 27.09 15.48 -2.73
N LEU A 60 25.86 15.98 -2.66
CA LEU A 60 25.51 17.30 -3.21
C LEU A 60 24.40 17.97 -2.40
N ASN A 61 24.80 18.99 -1.63
CA ASN A 61 23.92 20.11 -1.25
C ASN A 61 23.44 20.79 -2.54
N PHE A 62 22.14 20.78 -2.80
CA PHE A 62 21.54 21.21 -4.06
C PHE A 62 21.25 22.72 -4.05
N GLU A 63 22.18 23.54 -4.54
CA GLU A 63 21.88 24.86 -5.10
C GLU A 63 22.24 24.86 -6.59
N SER A 64 21.32 24.42 -7.44
CA SER A 64 21.36 24.75 -8.86
C SER A 64 19.94 24.81 -9.41
N LYS A 65 19.64 25.87 -10.15
CA LYS A 65 18.38 26.06 -10.87
C LYS A 65 18.25 24.99 -11.96
N THR A 66 17.78 23.81 -11.58
CA THR A 66 17.14 22.90 -12.51
C THR A 66 15.73 23.42 -12.70
N THR A 67 15.39 23.90 -13.89
CA THR A 67 13.97 23.97 -14.26
C THR A 67 13.54 22.55 -14.54
N VAL A 68 13.31 21.79 -13.45
CA VAL A 68 12.44 20.63 -13.50
C VAL A 68 11.11 21.24 -13.91
N VAL A 69 10.65 20.95 -15.13
CA VAL A 69 9.21 20.99 -15.35
C VAL A 69 8.72 19.79 -14.58
N GLU A 70 8.57 19.97 -13.27
CA GLU A 70 7.83 19.05 -12.45
C GLU A 70 6.50 18.89 -13.18
N PRO A 71 5.98 17.67 -13.39
CA PRO A 71 4.54 17.59 -13.58
C PRO A 71 3.97 18.46 -12.46
N HIS A 72 3.03 19.34 -12.77
CA HIS A 72 2.46 20.30 -11.84
C HIS A 72 1.61 19.58 -10.77
N CYS A 73 2.14 18.52 -10.18
CA CYS A 73 1.78 17.92 -8.93
C CYS A 73 2.28 18.91 -7.91
N ARG A 74 1.39 19.80 -7.48
CA ARG A 74 1.55 20.48 -6.20
C ARG A 74 1.97 19.39 -5.21
N ASP A 75 3.01 19.58 -4.39
CA ASP A 75 3.37 18.73 -3.25
C ASP A 75 2.19 18.66 -2.25
N SER A 76 1.09 18.08 -2.67
CA SER A 76 -0.18 18.05 -2.01
C SER A 76 -0.19 16.87 -1.05
N ASP A 77 -0.93 17.01 0.03
CA ASP A 77 -1.11 15.90 0.97
C ASP A 77 -1.75 14.68 0.27
N GLU A 78 -2.50 14.90 -0.82
CA GLU A 78 -3.08 13.86 -1.67
C GLU A 78 -2.02 13.04 -2.42
N ASP A 79 -1.00 13.69 -3.00
CA ASP A 79 0.07 12.98 -3.73
C ASP A 79 0.95 12.15 -2.79
N LYS A 80 1.21 12.69 -1.59
CA LYS A 80 1.93 11.96 -0.52
C LYS A 80 1.12 10.75 -0.06
N LEU A 81 -0.19 10.93 0.17
CA LEU A 81 -1.11 9.87 0.55
C LEU A 81 -1.12 8.74 -0.48
N LEU A 82 -1.28 9.08 -1.77
CA LEU A 82 -1.26 8.10 -2.85
C LEU A 82 0.07 7.35 -2.93
N GLY A 83 1.19 8.05 -2.72
CA GLY A 83 2.53 7.45 -2.65
C GLY A 83 2.66 6.42 -1.52
N ILE A 84 2.20 6.77 -0.32
CA ILE A 84 2.20 5.88 0.85
C ILE A 84 1.35 4.63 0.61
N ILE A 85 0.12 4.80 0.12
CA ILE A 85 -0.80 3.69 -0.16
C ILE A 85 -0.20 2.76 -1.22
N THR A 86 0.36 3.33 -2.29
CA THR A 86 0.96 2.54 -3.37
C THR A 86 2.20 1.78 -2.88
N ALA A 87 3.10 2.44 -2.15
CA ALA A 87 4.33 1.81 -1.66
C ALA A 87 4.05 0.68 -0.65
N SER A 88 3.11 0.88 0.28
CA SER A 88 2.69 -0.15 1.24
C SER A 88 1.97 -1.31 0.54
N CYS A 89 1.10 -1.04 -0.43
CA CYS A 89 0.44 -2.07 -1.22
C CYS A 89 1.46 -2.93 -1.98
N LEU A 90 2.50 -2.34 -2.55
CA LEU A 90 3.57 -3.08 -3.24
C LEU A 90 4.29 -4.08 -2.32
N LYS A 91 4.45 -3.77 -1.02
CA LYS A 91 5.01 -4.72 -0.05
C LYS A 91 4.10 -5.93 0.17
N ALA A 92 2.79 -5.69 0.29
CA ALA A 92 1.81 -6.77 0.41
C ALA A 92 1.69 -7.60 -0.87
N VAL A 93 1.82 -6.98 -2.04
CA VAL A 93 1.89 -7.66 -3.35
C VAL A 93 3.09 -8.59 -3.43
N THR A 94 4.25 -8.22 -2.87
CA THR A 94 5.42 -9.11 -2.81
C THR A 94 5.11 -10.38 -2.01
N LEU A 95 4.48 -10.24 -0.83
CA LEU A 95 4.05 -11.39 -0.04
C LEU A 95 3.04 -12.27 -0.80
N ALA A 96 2.05 -11.65 -1.45
CA ALA A 96 1.07 -12.38 -2.26
C ALA A 96 1.73 -13.19 -3.41
N ARG A 97 2.79 -12.63 -4.03
CA ARG A 97 3.60 -13.33 -5.05
C ARG A 97 4.41 -14.49 -4.47
N GLU A 98 5.01 -14.31 -3.30
CA GLU A 98 5.75 -15.38 -2.61
C GLU A 98 4.83 -16.56 -2.26
N LEU A 99 3.60 -16.26 -1.82
CA LEU A 99 2.55 -17.25 -1.55
C LEU A 99 1.95 -17.83 -2.84
N LYS A 100 2.21 -17.23 -4.00
CA LYS A 100 1.63 -17.57 -5.30
C LYS A 100 0.09 -17.44 -5.33
N ILE A 101 -0.43 -16.45 -4.61
CA ILE A 101 -1.86 -16.18 -4.50
C ILE A 101 -2.13 -14.81 -5.13
N PRO A 102 -2.72 -14.74 -6.33
CA PRO A 102 -3.09 -13.47 -6.91
C PRO A 102 -4.35 -12.93 -6.22
N VAL A 103 -4.26 -11.73 -5.64
CA VAL A 103 -5.35 -11.11 -4.86
C VAL A 103 -5.73 -9.72 -5.38
N THR A 104 -6.90 -9.25 -4.95
CA THR A 104 -7.34 -7.85 -5.05
C THR A 104 -7.24 -7.18 -3.69
N PHE A 105 -6.77 -5.95 -3.71
CA PHE A 105 -6.62 -5.04 -2.58
C PHE A 105 -7.65 -3.91 -2.69
N SER A 106 -8.21 -3.50 -1.56
CA SER A 106 -9.13 -2.37 -1.41
C SER A 106 -8.81 -1.61 -0.13
N LEU A 107 -8.88 -0.29 -0.18
CA LEU A 107 -8.77 0.62 0.97
C LEU A 107 -9.97 1.56 0.92
N VAL A 108 -10.64 1.72 2.06
CA VAL A 108 -11.78 2.61 2.21
C VAL A 108 -11.56 3.62 3.35
N ASP A 109 -12.23 4.77 3.27
CA ASP A 109 -12.30 5.76 4.34
C ASP A 109 -13.24 5.31 5.49
N GLN A 110 -13.37 6.12 6.54
CA GLN A 110 -14.27 5.87 7.67
C GLN A 110 -15.77 5.82 7.29
N ALA A 111 -16.18 6.38 6.16
CA ALA A 111 -17.55 6.27 5.65
C ALA A 111 -17.75 5.01 4.78
N GLY A 112 -16.67 4.28 4.48
CA GLY A 112 -16.66 3.13 3.59
C GLY A 112 -16.62 3.50 2.10
N HIS A 113 -16.20 4.72 1.76
CA HIS A 113 -15.93 5.10 0.37
C HIS A 113 -14.56 4.57 -0.06
N GLU A 114 -14.48 4.08 -1.30
CA GLU A 114 -13.24 3.57 -1.87
C GLU A 114 -12.22 4.69 -2.07
N LEU A 115 -11.02 4.51 -1.50
CA LEU A 115 -9.88 5.39 -1.68
C LEU A 115 -8.85 4.80 -2.65
N PHE A 116 -8.71 3.48 -2.66
CA PHE A 116 -7.74 2.79 -3.49
C PHE A 116 -8.14 1.34 -3.75
N SER A 117 -7.97 0.88 -4.98
CA SER A 117 -8.11 -0.53 -5.34
C SER A 117 -7.00 -0.95 -6.30
N TYR A 118 -6.49 -2.16 -6.10
CA TYR A 118 -5.50 -2.78 -6.99
C TYR A 118 -5.77 -4.27 -7.13
N ARG A 119 -5.91 -4.74 -8.36
CA ARG A 119 -6.08 -6.17 -8.66
C ARG A 119 -4.81 -6.72 -9.29
N MET A 120 -4.23 -7.75 -8.67
CA MET A 120 -3.12 -8.48 -9.28
C MET A 120 -3.57 -9.18 -10.57
N PRO A 121 -2.69 -9.30 -11.57
CA PRO A 121 -2.93 -10.16 -12.71
C PRO A 121 -3.34 -11.57 -12.26
N HIS A 122 -4.31 -12.15 -12.96
CA HIS A 122 -4.87 -13.49 -12.67
C HIS A 122 -5.64 -13.66 -11.35
N ALA A 123 -5.84 -12.59 -10.56
CA ALA A 123 -6.73 -12.65 -9.41
C ALA A 123 -8.18 -12.93 -9.85
N LEU A 124 -8.91 -13.71 -9.06
CA LEU A 124 -10.30 -14.10 -9.33
C LEU A 124 -11.18 -12.86 -9.53
N LEU A 125 -12.08 -12.84 -10.51
CA LEU A 125 -12.93 -11.67 -10.76
C LEU A 125 -13.85 -11.34 -9.56
N VAL A 126 -14.31 -12.36 -8.83
CA VAL A 126 -15.11 -12.18 -7.61
C VAL A 126 -14.36 -11.42 -6.51
N SER A 127 -13.02 -11.47 -6.53
CA SER A 127 -12.20 -10.81 -5.50
C SER A 127 -12.29 -9.28 -5.54
N ILE A 128 -12.68 -8.69 -6.69
CA ILE A 128 -12.84 -7.23 -6.82
C ILE A 128 -13.87 -6.72 -5.83
N GLU A 129 -15.06 -7.33 -5.85
CA GLU A 129 -16.15 -6.93 -4.98
C GLU A 129 -15.97 -7.46 -3.55
N LEU A 130 -15.39 -8.65 -3.38
CA LEU A 130 -15.14 -9.20 -2.04
C LEU A 130 -14.10 -8.39 -1.27
N ALA A 131 -13.00 -7.95 -1.90
CA ALA A 131 -12.00 -7.11 -1.25
C ALA A 131 -12.63 -5.81 -0.73
N ARG A 132 -13.41 -5.13 -1.58
CA ARG A 132 -14.17 -3.93 -1.20
C ARG A 132 -15.13 -4.20 -0.04
N LYS A 133 -15.94 -5.26 -0.11
CA LYS A 133 -16.90 -5.59 0.95
C LYS A 133 -16.22 -5.94 2.27
N LYS A 134 -15.07 -6.63 2.24
CA LYS A 134 -14.27 -6.90 3.43
C LYS A 134 -13.76 -5.60 4.07
N ALA A 135 -13.23 -4.67 3.28
CA ALA A 135 -12.80 -3.36 3.76
C ALA A 135 -13.96 -2.57 4.39
N ARG A 136 -15.11 -2.48 3.68
CA ARG A 136 -16.31 -1.80 4.20
C ARG A 136 -16.86 -2.45 5.46
N THR A 137 -16.88 -3.78 5.51
CA THR A 137 -17.30 -4.52 6.71
C THR A 137 -16.45 -4.14 7.91
N ALA A 138 -15.12 -4.04 7.72
CA ALA A 138 -14.22 -3.72 8.82
C ALA A 138 -14.46 -2.32 9.40
N VAL A 139 -14.88 -1.35 8.58
CA VAL A 139 -15.35 -0.04 9.03
C VAL A 139 -16.72 -0.13 9.71
N TYR A 140 -17.70 -0.76 9.07
CA TYR A 140 -19.09 -0.80 9.56
C TYR A 140 -19.23 -1.55 10.88
N MET A 141 -18.41 -2.58 11.09
CA MET A 141 -18.43 -3.42 12.27
C MET A 141 -17.34 -3.04 13.29
N ASN A 142 -16.49 -2.06 12.98
CA ASN A 142 -15.31 -1.69 13.76
C ASN A 142 -14.47 -2.92 14.18
N SER A 143 -14.29 -3.89 13.27
CA SER A 143 -13.75 -5.21 13.60
C SER A 143 -13.08 -5.84 12.38
N ALA A 144 -12.10 -6.71 12.61
CA ALA A 144 -11.64 -7.61 11.56
C ALA A 144 -12.80 -8.50 11.08
N THR A 145 -12.83 -8.82 9.79
CA THR A 145 -13.91 -9.67 9.22
C THR A 145 -13.82 -11.11 9.71
N SER A 146 -12.62 -11.60 10.05
CA SER A 146 -12.41 -12.92 10.67
C SER A 146 -13.10 -13.04 12.05
N ALA A 147 -13.12 -11.96 12.83
CA ALA A 147 -13.76 -11.96 14.15
C ALA A 147 -15.29 -12.08 14.09
N LEU A 148 -15.89 -11.83 12.91
CA LEU A 148 -17.33 -11.99 12.71
C LEU A 148 -17.73 -13.44 12.39
N HIS A 149 -16.78 -14.30 12.05
CA HIS A 149 -17.05 -15.63 11.52
C HIS A 149 -17.89 -16.49 12.48
N SER A 150 -17.45 -16.59 13.75
CA SER A 150 -18.17 -17.37 14.77
C SER A 150 -19.50 -16.74 15.15
N LEU A 151 -19.61 -15.41 15.08
CA LEU A 151 -20.83 -14.67 15.41
C LEU A 151 -21.92 -14.84 14.36
N SER A 152 -21.55 -15.12 13.10
CA SER A 152 -22.51 -15.29 11.99
C SER A 152 -22.88 -16.75 11.70
N GLN A 153 -22.25 -17.72 12.37
CA GLN A 153 -22.64 -19.13 12.29
C GLN A 153 -24.06 -19.37 12.85
N PRO A 154 -24.71 -20.51 12.50
CA PRO A 154 -25.91 -20.95 13.21
C PRO A 154 -25.72 -20.89 14.74
N GLU A 155 -26.75 -20.43 15.45
CA GLU A 155 -26.72 -20.11 16.90
C GLU A 155 -25.91 -18.86 17.30
N GLY A 156 -25.20 -18.22 16.37
CA GLY A 156 -24.49 -16.96 16.61
C GLY A 156 -25.42 -15.75 16.69
N ILE A 157 -25.03 -14.73 17.48
CA ILE A 157 -25.84 -13.52 17.68
C ILE A 157 -26.01 -12.67 16.40
N LEU A 158 -25.14 -12.84 15.41
CA LEU A 158 -25.18 -12.21 14.10
C LEU A 158 -25.57 -13.21 13.01
N TYR A 159 -26.21 -14.33 13.36
CA TYR A 159 -26.67 -15.30 12.39
C TYR A 159 -27.47 -14.62 11.28
N ASN A 160 -27.12 -14.92 10.01
CA ASN A 160 -27.75 -14.40 8.81
C ASN A 160 -27.47 -12.91 8.49
N ILE A 161 -26.47 -12.29 9.12
CA ILE A 161 -26.10 -10.88 8.87
C ILE A 161 -25.74 -10.60 7.40
N GLU A 162 -25.15 -11.57 6.70
CA GLU A 162 -24.80 -11.48 5.29
C GLU A 162 -26.06 -11.29 4.43
N ALA A 163 -27.15 -12.00 4.73
CA ALA A 163 -28.41 -11.85 4.00
C ALA A 163 -29.18 -10.57 4.41
N ILE A 164 -29.24 -10.27 5.71
CA ILE A 164 -29.92 -9.09 6.25
C ILE A 164 -29.30 -7.80 5.68
N SER A 165 -27.96 -7.79 5.55
CA SER A 165 -27.21 -6.69 4.95
C SER A 165 -27.25 -6.66 3.42
N GLN A 166 -28.07 -7.50 2.77
CA GLN A 166 -28.13 -7.60 1.30
C GLN A 166 -26.75 -7.90 0.67
N GLY A 167 -25.99 -8.75 1.34
CA GLY A 167 -24.65 -9.15 0.94
C GLY A 167 -23.59 -8.08 1.07
N GLN A 168 -23.82 -6.99 1.82
CA GLN A 168 -22.80 -5.95 2.04
C GLN A 168 -21.76 -6.36 3.09
N ILE A 169 -22.12 -7.21 4.04
CA ILE A 169 -21.24 -7.70 5.11
C ILE A 169 -20.57 -9.03 4.71
N VAL A 170 -19.25 -9.12 4.93
CA VAL A 170 -18.45 -10.32 4.74
C VAL A 170 -17.84 -10.76 6.06
N THR A 171 -18.05 -12.02 6.43
CA THR A 171 -17.78 -12.57 7.79
C THR A 171 -16.63 -13.57 7.81
N PHE A 172 -15.73 -13.50 6.83
CA PHE A 172 -14.52 -14.31 6.78
C PHE A 172 -13.30 -13.43 6.51
N GLY A 173 -12.13 -13.93 6.89
CA GLY A 173 -10.88 -13.16 7.01
C GLY A 173 -10.44 -12.41 5.76
N GLY A 174 -9.67 -11.34 5.98
CA GLY A 174 -9.09 -10.49 4.91
C GLY A 174 -9.52 -9.02 4.94
N GLY A 175 -10.50 -8.62 5.76
CA GLY A 175 -10.83 -7.22 6.02
C GLY A 175 -10.33 -6.80 7.39
N LEU A 176 -9.55 -5.72 7.46
CA LEU A 176 -8.91 -5.27 8.69
C LEU A 176 -9.10 -3.75 8.88
N PRO A 177 -9.52 -3.29 10.08
CA PRO A 177 -9.66 -1.88 10.36
C PRO A 177 -8.30 -1.22 10.59
N LEU A 178 -8.16 0.04 10.16
CA LEU A 178 -7.07 0.91 10.56
C LEU A 178 -7.54 1.76 11.74
N VAL A 179 -6.91 1.55 12.89
CA VAL A 179 -7.26 2.19 14.15
C VAL A 179 -6.23 3.26 14.48
N TYR A 180 -6.70 4.46 14.78
CA TYR A 180 -5.90 5.52 15.36
C TYR A 180 -6.66 6.06 16.57
N ASP A 181 -5.99 6.11 17.72
CA ASP A 181 -6.63 6.56 18.96
C ASP A 181 -7.94 5.80 19.29
N GLY A 182 -7.89 4.47 19.23
CA GLY A 182 -9.05 3.62 19.50
C GLY A 182 -10.24 3.80 18.54
N LYS A 183 -10.08 4.60 17.47
CA LYS A 183 -11.12 4.87 16.48
C LYS A 183 -10.69 4.35 15.12
N VAL A 184 -11.61 3.64 14.46
CA VAL A 184 -11.42 3.23 13.06
C VAL A 184 -11.56 4.46 12.18
N PHE A 185 -10.50 4.78 11.42
CA PHE A 185 -10.49 5.93 10.49
C PHE A 185 -10.44 5.51 9.01
N ALA A 186 -10.11 4.25 8.75
CA ALA A 186 -10.08 3.62 7.44
C ALA A 186 -10.11 2.09 7.62
N ALA A 187 -10.19 1.34 6.53
CA ALA A 187 -9.96 -0.11 6.56
C ALA A 187 -9.43 -0.62 5.24
N VAL A 188 -8.70 -1.73 5.29
CA VAL A 188 -8.28 -2.47 4.09
C VAL A 188 -9.05 -3.77 3.94
N GLY A 189 -9.12 -4.25 2.71
CA GLY A 189 -9.66 -5.55 2.35
C GLY A 189 -8.79 -6.23 1.31
N VAL A 190 -8.53 -7.52 1.52
CA VAL A 190 -7.81 -8.39 0.59
C VAL A 190 -8.68 -9.60 0.26
N SER A 191 -8.74 -9.96 -1.01
CA SER A 191 -9.45 -11.16 -1.46
C SER A 191 -8.75 -11.82 -2.64
N GLY A 192 -8.70 -13.15 -2.64
CA GLY A 192 -8.25 -13.95 -3.80
C GLY A 192 -7.68 -15.30 -3.40
N ALA A 193 -7.32 -15.48 -2.12
CA ALA A 193 -6.94 -16.76 -1.59
C ALA A 193 -8.11 -17.73 -1.50
N SER A 194 -7.82 -19.03 -1.66
CA SER A 194 -8.78 -20.09 -1.34
C SER A 194 -9.03 -20.21 0.16
N ASN A 195 -8.00 -19.89 0.96
CA ASN A 195 -8.11 -19.84 2.41
C ASN A 195 -8.21 -18.38 2.89
N PRO A 196 -9.29 -17.98 3.58
CA PRO A 196 -9.42 -16.63 4.16
C PRO A 196 -8.28 -16.21 5.09
N GLU A 197 -7.58 -17.14 5.74
CA GLU A 197 -6.41 -16.82 6.58
C GLU A 197 -5.24 -16.25 5.77
N ASP A 198 -5.06 -16.67 4.52
CA ASP A 198 -4.01 -16.13 3.64
C ASP A 198 -4.35 -14.72 3.16
N ASP A 199 -5.63 -14.44 2.87
CA ASP A 199 -6.11 -13.08 2.58
C ASP A 199 -5.82 -12.16 3.79
N GLU A 200 -6.11 -12.63 5.00
CA GLU A 200 -5.85 -11.89 6.24
C GLU A 200 -4.35 -11.68 6.51
N ARG A 201 -3.52 -12.69 6.24
CA ARG A 201 -2.06 -12.58 6.34
C ARG A 201 -1.52 -11.50 5.40
N ILE A 202 -2.01 -11.43 4.18
CA ILE A 202 -1.63 -10.41 3.20
C ILE A 202 -2.14 -9.02 3.64
N ALA A 203 -3.37 -8.94 4.16
CA ALA A 203 -3.93 -7.69 4.69
C ALA A 203 -3.12 -7.16 5.89
N ASN A 204 -2.70 -8.04 6.81
CA ASN A 204 -1.85 -7.67 7.95
C ASN A 204 -0.50 -7.11 7.49
N CYS A 205 0.13 -7.74 6.49
CA CYS A 205 1.34 -7.20 5.87
C CYS A 205 1.10 -5.78 5.33
N TRP A 206 -0.02 -5.55 4.65
CA TRP A 206 -0.34 -4.22 4.13
C TRP A 206 -0.52 -3.17 5.23
N ILE A 207 -1.32 -3.47 6.26
CA ILE A 207 -1.53 -2.55 7.39
C ILE A 207 -0.22 -2.22 8.08
N HIS A 208 0.66 -3.20 8.32
CA HIS A 208 1.95 -2.98 8.97
C HIS A 208 2.79 -1.89 8.25
N TYR A 209 2.79 -1.89 6.91
CA TYR A 209 3.47 -0.86 6.13
C TYR A 209 2.67 0.46 6.03
N LEU A 210 1.34 0.41 6.06
CA LEU A 210 0.51 1.62 6.06
C LEU A 210 0.65 2.40 7.37
N THR A 211 0.66 1.72 8.51
CA THR A 211 0.73 2.36 9.84
C THR A 211 2.13 2.90 10.13
N SER A 212 3.18 2.20 9.73
CA SER A 212 4.57 2.69 9.88
C SER A 212 4.86 3.97 9.08
N LEU A 213 4.07 4.26 8.05
CA LEU A 213 4.15 5.48 7.24
C LEU A 213 3.22 6.62 7.70
N HIS A 214 2.56 6.47 8.86
CA HIS A 214 1.74 7.51 9.50
C HIS A 214 0.57 8.02 8.62
N LEU A 215 -0.10 7.13 7.89
CA LEU A 215 -1.22 7.42 6.97
C LEU A 215 -2.31 8.34 7.57
N TYR A 216 -2.58 8.20 8.87
CA TYR A 216 -3.60 8.95 9.60
C TYR A 216 -3.42 10.48 9.56
N GLN A 217 -2.21 10.97 9.25
CA GLN A 217 -1.93 12.41 9.14
C GLN A 217 -2.49 13.03 7.86
N TYR A 218 -2.67 12.22 6.81
CA TYR A 218 -3.03 12.68 5.46
C TYR A 218 -4.50 12.47 5.12
N LEU A 219 -5.12 11.44 5.70
CA LEU A 219 -6.57 11.29 5.64
C LEU A 219 -7.18 12.28 6.62
N HIS A 220 -7.33 13.55 6.22
CA HIS A 220 -7.80 14.68 7.02
C HIS A 220 -8.74 14.26 8.15
N ILE A 221 -8.18 13.93 9.31
CA ILE A 221 -8.92 13.69 10.53
C ILE A 221 -9.30 15.08 11.01
N SER A 222 -10.35 15.62 10.42
CA SER A 222 -10.87 16.95 10.73
C SER A 222 -11.47 17.05 12.14
N ASN A 223 -11.32 16.02 13.00
CA ASN A 223 -11.94 15.98 14.32
C ASN A 223 -11.15 15.33 15.48
N LEU A 224 -9.84 15.09 15.40
CA LEU A 224 -9.07 14.58 16.56
C LEU A 224 -7.80 15.39 16.83
N LYS A 225 -7.98 16.64 17.28
CA LYS A 225 -6.94 17.31 18.06
C LYS A 225 -6.90 16.67 19.45
N GLY A 226 -5.81 15.99 19.79
CA GLY A 226 -5.39 15.80 21.19
C GLY A 226 -5.34 14.38 21.75
N VAL A 227 -5.05 13.34 20.97
CA VAL A 227 -4.95 12.00 21.56
C VAL A 227 -3.74 11.20 21.09
N SER A 228 -3.14 10.48 22.04
CA SER A 228 -1.82 9.84 21.99
C SER A 228 -1.89 8.38 21.55
N TYR A 229 -0.87 7.96 20.79
CA TYR A 229 -0.68 6.61 20.27
C TYR A 229 -0.38 5.56 21.36
N ASN A 230 -0.89 4.33 21.21
CA ASN A 230 -0.55 3.17 22.07
C ASN A 230 -0.20 1.97 21.18
N GLU A 231 1.01 1.44 21.33
CA GLU A 231 1.64 0.42 20.47
C GLU A 231 1.17 -1.02 20.70
N ASN A 232 0.15 -1.26 21.53
CA ASN A 232 -0.20 -2.60 22.02
C ASN A 232 -1.63 -3.05 21.68
N ILE A 233 -2.03 -3.08 20.40
CA ILE A 233 -3.25 -3.78 19.94
C ILE A 233 -2.95 -4.58 18.69
#